data_AF-A0A0B7KB77-F1
#
_entry.id   AF-A0A0B7KB77-F1
#
_cell.length_a   1.000
_cell.length_b   1.000
_cell.length_c   1.000
_cell.angle_alpha   90.00
_cell.angle_beta   90.00
_cell.angle_gamma   90.00
#
_symmetry.space_group_name_H-M   'P 1'
#
loop_
_entity.id
_entity.type
_entity.pdbx_description
1 polymer ?
#
loop_
_entity_poly.entity_id
_entity_poly.type
_entity_poly.pdbx_seq_one_letter_code
_entity_poly.pdbx_strand_id
1 'polypeptide(L)'
;MKAVQRVLGTSTGRRCDGYEAEVTTRGPGYNNPRPSLNVNAPNSGESLYLQFFVEKTLLSFQAFFPDDLWHTRALQLAQSESSIRHGLVALASYHHEFLHQQGSESSEFALSQYNMAIKELTRCSDGTSRHPEPHLQVLSCLIFISIEILRGEINSAINLFKHGCEMMWQLKRTQASRLRSGTDMERTFYLAEAFFKRLAVQISMVCFYHVPKLKSDVDSSEEKLVGDVSPELSTAFHARSSNSDFPSPFNFRTLVAARETLLNIIIRSSMQSTLRSDRICYAEQIQQWIQSFNSLVSRLSTQSLSNAERRGIALLELHKRNLSLNLAGLAHDTESMDDDFFWDQYVAEFEDMIPYAAVAVGLDTDEADSGDPSKPSWHMEIGVTPVLFQLIARCRDPLVRRKAIAIMLADQMQEGVWNSFLAARVAKILVEVEENGKEVLSGHEIHVTRRVRTVKVQLESGDRQAKVQHANRYGSLEHYISW
;
A
#
# COMPACT_ATOMS: atom_id res chain seq x y z
N MET A 1 -35.55 23.80 -56.68
CA MET A 1 -36.50 24.91 -56.44
C MET A 1 -36.96 24.87 -54.99
N LYS A 2 -37.07 26.05 -54.36
CA LYS A 2 -37.46 26.34 -52.96
C LYS A 2 -36.32 26.14 -51.94
N ALA A 3 -36.12 26.97 -50.90
CA ALA A 3 -36.54 28.32 -50.51
C ALA A 3 -35.70 28.67 -49.25
N VAL A 4 -34.99 29.80 -49.20
CA VAL A 4 -35.32 31.05 -48.46
C VAL A 4 -35.25 30.98 -46.91
N GLN A 5 -34.39 31.86 -46.35
CA GLN A 5 -34.41 32.55 -45.03
C GLN A 5 -34.06 31.75 -43.75
N ARG A 6 -33.47 32.33 -42.70
CA ARG A 6 -33.20 33.74 -42.36
C ARG A 6 -32.06 33.79 -41.33
N VAL A 7 -31.13 34.73 -41.55
CA VAL A 7 -30.14 35.18 -40.57
C VAL A 7 -30.83 36.15 -39.60
N LEU A 8 -30.66 35.92 -38.31
CA LEU A 8 -30.87 36.91 -37.24
C LEU A 8 -29.58 36.92 -36.42
N GLY A 9 -28.82 38.01 -36.53
CA GLY A 9 -27.55 38.19 -35.85
C GLY A 9 -27.04 39.62 -36.05
N THR A 10 -27.08 40.38 -34.97
CA THR A 10 -26.90 41.83 -34.82
C THR A 10 -25.55 42.41 -35.27
N SER A 11 -25.56 43.70 -35.54
CA SER A 11 -24.52 44.54 -36.12
C SER A 11 -23.26 44.72 -35.27
N THR A 12 -22.22 43.95 -35.57
CA THR A 12 -20.83 44.42 -35.43
C THR A 12 -20.04 43.91 -36.63
N GLY A 13 -19.62 44.81 -37.52
CA GLY A 13 -18.92 44.50 -38.78
C GLY A 13 -17.49 43.97 -38.59
N ARG A 14 -17.34 42.80 -37.97
CA ARG A 14 -16.09 42.05 -37.92
C ARG A 14 -16.24 40.80 -38.79
N ARG A 15 -15.40 40.66 -39.81
CA ARG A 15 -15.22 39.40 -40.53
C ARG A 15 -14.48 38.43 -39.59
N CYS A 16 -15.07 37.28 -39.30
CA CYS A 16 -14.35 36.17 -38.69
C CYS A 16 -13.61 35.46 -39.83
N ASP A 17 -12.32 35.73 -39.99
CA ASP A 17 -11.45 34.84 -40.74
C ASP A 17 -11.29 33.57 -39.90
N GLY A 18 -11.70 32.44 -40.46
CA GLY A 18 -11.73 31.16 -39.74
C GLY A 18 -10.35 30.80 -39.18
N TYR A 19 -10.33 30.19 -37.99
CA TYR A 19 -9.11 29.65 -37.42
C TYR A 19 -8.54 28.58 -38.37
N GLU A 20 -7.35 28.85 -38.93
CA GLU A 20 -6.55 27.83 -39.59
C GLU A 20 -6.22 26.75 -38.57
N ALA A 21 -6.57 25.51 -38.89
CA ALA A 21 -6.17 24.36 -38.10
C ALA A 21 -4.66 24.17 -38.26
N GLU A 22 -3.88 24.61 -37.27
CA GLU A 22 -2.48 24.22 -37.15
C GLU A 22 -2.40 22.69 -37.01
N VAL A 23 -1.96 22.04 -38.08
CA VAL A 23 -1.58 20.62 -38.06
C VAL A 23 -0.24 20.53 -37.31
N THR A 24 -0.29 20.55 -35.98
CA THR A 24 0.82 20.04 -35.18
C THR A 24 0.86 18.53 -35.34
N THR A 25 1.86 18.04 -36.08
CA THR A 25 2.24 16.63 -36.13
C THR A 25 2.74 16.18 -34.76
N ARG A 26 1.80 15.83 -33.87
CA ARG A 26 2.11 15.06 -32.67
C ARG A 26 2.57 13.65 -33.10
N GLY A 27 3.74 13.24 -32.61
CA GLY A 27 4.19 11.85 -32.68
C GLY A 27 3.18 10.88 -32.03
N PRO A 28 3.38 9.56 -32.12
CA PRO A 28 2.40 8.56 -31.71
C PRO A 28 2.21 8.59 -30.19
N GLY A 29 1.36 9.50 -29.72
CA GLY A 29 0.86 9.56 -28.35
C GLY A 29 -0.20 8.49 -28.18
N TYR A 30 -0.07 7.72 -27.12
CA TYR A 30 -1.08 6.78 -26.65
C TYR A 30 -2.40 7.52 -26.39
N ASN A 31 -3.31 7.53 -27.37
CA ASN A 31 -4.69 7.95 -27.18
C ASN A 31 -5.43 6.87 -26.40
N ASN A 32 -5.26 6.85 -25.08
CA ASN A 32 -6.18 6.11 -24.22
C ASN A 32 -7.43 6.97 -24.01
N PRO A 33 -8.63 6.53 -24.43
CA PRO A 33 -9.86 7.25 -24.11
C PRO A 33 -10.00 7.32 -22.59
N ARG A 34 -10.18 8.54 -22.04
CA ARG A 34 -10.57 8.72 -20.64
C ARG A 34 -11.84 7.90 -20.41
N PRO A 35 -11.89 6.96 -19.45
CA PRO A 35 -13.12 6.32 -19.06
C PRO A 35 -14.02 7.38 -18.42
N SER A 36 -14.88 8.01 -19.21
CA SER A 36 -15.90 8.92 -18.67
C SER A 36 -17.01 8.05 -18.09
N LEU A 37 -17.10 7.99 -16.75
CA LEU A 37 -18.36 7.60 -16.10
C LEU A 37 -19.43 8.59 -16.53
N ASN A 38 -20.52 8.09 -17.10
CA ASN A 38 -21.69 8.91 -17.34
C ASN A 38 -22.30 9.22 -15.96
N VAL A 39 -22.04 10.41 -15.43
CA VAL A 39 -22.41 10.85 -14.05
C VAL A 39 -23.94 11.05 -13.89
N ASN A 40 -24.75 10.51 -14.81
CA ASN A 40 -26.20 10.46 -14.68
C ASN A 40 -26.61 9.36 -13.68
N ALA A 41 -26.13 9.46 -12.44
CA ALA A 41 -26.67 8.68 -11.32
C ALA A 41 -28.02 9.31 -10.91
N PRO A 42 -29.08 8.51 -10.69
CA PRO A 42 -30.43 9.02 -10.40
C PRO A 42 -30.56 9.76 -9.04
N ASN A 43 -29.58 9.60 -8.14
CA ASN A 43 -29.53 10.25 -6.83
C ASN A 43 -28.37 11.28 -6.77
N SER A 44 -28.63 12.47 -6.24
CA SER A 44 -27.64 13.56 -6.10
C SER A 44 -26.42 13.18 -5.25
N GLY A 45 -26.59 12.28 -4.26
CA GLY A 45 -25.49 11.79 -3.44
C GLY A 45 -24.54 10.82 -4.16
N GLU A 46 -25.06 9.88 -4.95
CA GLU A 46 -24.21 8.90 -5.66
C GLU A 46 -23.35 9.56 -6.74
N SER A 47 -23.91 10.51 -7.49
CA SER A 47 -23.16 11.27 -8.50
C SER A 47 -22.02 12.08 -7.89
N LEU A 48 -22.28 12.76 -6.76
CA LEU A 48 -21.27 13.52 -6.01
C LEU A 48 -20.09 12.64 -5.58
N TYR A 49 -20.35 11.51 -4.95
CA TYR A 49 -19.27 10.66 -4.43
C TYR A 49 -18.57 9.83 -5.53
N LEU A 50 -19.24 9.52 -6.65
CA LEU A 50 -18.56 8.99 -7.83
C LEU A 50 -17.61 10.02 -8.45
N GLN A 51 -18.00 11.30 -8.49
CA GLN A 51 -17.12 12.38 -8.93
C GLN A 51 -15.94 12.52 -7.96
N PHE A 52 -16.19 12.52 -6.65
CA PHE A 52 -15.15 12.52 -5.63
C PHE A 52 -14.19 11.34 -5.78
N PHE A 53 -14.70 10.15 -6.11
CA PHE A 53 -13.87 8.98 -6.38
C PHE A 53 -12.85 9.27 -7.49
N VAL A 54 -13.32 9.80 -8.62
CA VAL A 54 -12.46 10.07 -9.80
C VAL A 54 -11.46 11.20 -9.51
N GLU A 55 -11.88 12.24 -8.78
CA GLU A 55 -11.06 13.43 -8.56
C GLU A 55 -10.07 13.30 -7.39
N LYS A 56 -10.38 12.49 -6.38
CA LYS A 56 -9.60 12.43 -5.12
C LYS A 56 -9.20 11.00 -4.78
N THR A 57 -10.15 10.07 -4.66
CA THR A 57 -9.85 8.69 -4.25
C THR A 57 -8.95 7.96 -5.24
N LEU A 58 -9.11 8.19 -6.54
CA LEU A 58 -8.29 7.57 -7.57
C LEU A 58 -6.82 8.02 -7.48
N LEU A 59 -6.56 9.29 -7.14
CA LEU A 59 -5.21 9.81 -6.98
C LEU A 59 -4.46 9.09 -5.85
N SER A 60 -5.16 8.77 -4.74
CA SER A 60 -4.61 7.95 -3.64
C SER A 60 -4.15 6.56 -4.09
N PHE A 61 -4.89 5.91 -4.98
CA PHE A 61 -4.50 4.62 -5.54
C PHE A 61 -3.32 4.72 -6.53
N GLN A 62 -3.05 5.92 -7.06
CA GLN A 62 -2.03 6.16 -8.09
C GLN A 62 -0.86 7.02 -7.58
N ALA A 63 -0.68 7.14 -6.26
CA ALA A 63 0.28 8.05 -5.63
C ALA A 63 1.74 7.89 -6.14
N PHE A 64 2.14 6.67 -6.50
CA PHE A 64 3.49 6.35 -6.99
C PHE A 64 3.48 5.63 -8.33
N PHE A 65 2.58 4.65 -8.48
CA PHE A 65 2.58 3.70 -9.59
C PHE A 65 1.16 3.56 -10.13
N PRO A 66 0.78 4.32 -11.18
CA PRO A 66 -0.55 4.21 -11.74
C PRO A 66 -0.78 2.79 -12.30
N ASP A 67 -1.93 2.21 -11.97
CA ASP A 67 -2.39 0.93 -12.51
C ASP A 67 -3.81 1.00 -13.08
N ASP A 68 -4.14 -0.03 -13.86
CA ASP A 68 -5.42 -0.12 -14.58
C ASP A 68 -6.58 -0.59 -13.69
N LEU A 69 -6.33 -1.12 -12.48
CA LEU A 69 -7.37 -1.72 -11.64
C LEU A 69 -8.40 -0.67 -11.27
N TRP A 70 -7.94 0.45 -10.70
CA TRP A 70 -8.81 1.50 -10.20
C TRP A 70 -9.15 2.53 -11.26
N HIS A 71 -8.18 2.89 -12.10
CA HIS A 71 -8.36 3.94 -13.12
C HIS A 71 -9.30 3.55 -14.25
N THR A 72 -9.31 2.27 -14.62
CA THR A 72 -10.05 1.81 -15.78
C THR A 72 -11.04 0.72 -15.39
N ARG A 73 -10.55 -0.36 -14.78
CA ARG A 73 -11.35 -1.59 -14.63
C ARG A 73 -12.49 -1.44 -13.62
N ALA A 74 -12.22 -0.87 -12.45
CA ALA A 74 -13.23 -0.66 -11.41
C ALA A 74 -14.34 0.28 -11.89
N LEU A 75 -13.97 1.36 -12.60
CA LEU A 75 -14.94 2.32 -13.16
C LEU A 75 -15.80 1.69 -14.27
N GLN A 76 -15.20 0.88 -15.15
CA GLN A 76 -15.94 0.14 -16.17
C GLN A 76 -16.96 -0.81 -15.55
N LEU A 77 -16.56 -1.59 -14.55
CA LEU A 77 -17.47 -2.52 -13.86
C LEU A 77 -18.54 -1.79 -13.06
N ALA A 78 -18.28 -0.62 -12.49
CA ALA A 78 -19.29 0.20 -11.82
C ALA A 78 -20.40 0.72 -12.77
N GLN A 79 -20.14 0.79 -14.09
CA GLN A 79 -21.16 1.18 -15.06
C GLN A 79 -22.20 0.07 -15.27
N SER A 80 -21.79 -1.19 -15.29
CA SER A 80 -22.69 -2.33 -15.51
C SER A 80 -23.19 -2.97 -14.22
N GLU A 81 -22.40 -2.97 -13.15
CA GLU A 81 -22.65 -3.72 -11.92
C GLU A 81 -22.97 -2.80 -10.73
N SER A 82 -24.20 -2.89 -10.22
CA SER A 82 -24.66 -2.06 -9.09
C SER A 82 -23.86 -2.31 -7.80
N SER A 83 -23.45 -3.56 -7.54
CA SER A 83 -22.65 -3.90 -6.35
C SER A 83 -21.32 -3.15 -6.31
N ILE A 84 -20.62 -3.08 -7.45
CA ILE A 84 -19.37 -2.33 -7.58
C ILE A 84 -19.62 -0.83 -7.48
N ARG A 85 -20.70 -0.32 -8.10
CA ARG A 85 -21.05 1.10 -8.03
C ARG A 85 -21.28 1.56 -6.59
N HIS A 86 -22.14 0.86 -5.84
CA HIS A 86 -22.39 1.16 -4.42
C HIS A 86 -21.11 1.05 -3.59
N GLY A 87 -20.25 0.07 -3.89
CA GLY A 87 -18.95 -0.08 -3.24
C GLY A 87 -18.02 1.12 -3.46
N LEU A 88 -17.90 1.61 -4.70
CA LEU A 88 -17.07 2.79 -5.01
C LEU A 88 -17.63 4.08 -4.39
N VAL A 89 -18.95 4.24 -4.38
CA VAL A 89 -19.62 5.36 -3.68
C VAL A 89 -19.33 5.33 -2.19
N ALA A 90 -19.48 4.17 -1.54
CA ALA A 90 -19.17 4.00 -0.13
C ALA A 90 -17.70 4.32 0.16
N LEU A 91 -16.77 3.78 -0.65
CA LEU A 91 -15.35 4.04 -0.53
C LEU A 91 -15.00 5.53 -0.66
N ALA A 92 -15.60 6.22 -1.62
CA ALA A 92 -15.42 7.66 -1.77
C ALA A 92 -16.00 8.46 -0.60
N SER A 93 -17.15 8.07 -0.06
CA SER A 93 -17.73 8.70 1.13
C SER A 93 -16.84 8.53 2.35
N TYR A 94 -16.36 7.32 2.63
CA TYR A 94 -15.43 7.07 3.74
C TYR A 94 -14.08 7.78 3.54
N HIS A 95 -13.58 7.88 2.31
CA HIS A 95 -12.37 8.65 2.03
C HIS A 95 -12.60 10.14 2.27
N HIS A 96 -13.75 10.68 1.87
CA HIS A 96 -14.13 12.06 2.18
C HIS A 96 -14.19 12.31 3.69
N GLU A 97 -14.82 11.42 4.46
CA GLU A 97 -14.87 11.47 5.93
C GLU A 97 -13.46 11.44 6.55
N PHE A 98 -12.59 10.55 6.06
CA PHE A 98 -11.19 10.44 6.47
C PHE A 98 -10.44 11.77 6.30
N LEU A 99 -10.55 12.42 5.13
CA LEU A 99 -9.88 13.70 4.86
C LEU A 99 -10.36 14.87 5.74
N HIS A 100 -11.60 14.81 6.24
CA HIS A 100 -12.18 15.88 7.07
C HIS A 100 -12.12 15.58 8.56
N GLN A 101 -11.58 14.43 8.96
CA GLN A 101 -11.52 13.94 10.34
C GLN A 101 -12.87 14.05 11.07
N GLN A 102 -13.99 13.94 10.34
CA GLN A 102 -15.30 13.97 10.96
C GLN A 102 -15.47 12.68 11.77
N GLY A 103 -15.79 12.83 13.06
CA GLY A 103 -16.10 11.71 13.94
C GLY A 103 -17.32 10.92 13.46
N SER A 104 -17.56 9.78 14.09
CA SER A 104 -18.58 8.74 13.79
C SER A 104 -20.04 9.21 13.57
N GLU A 105 -20.34 10.51 13.63
CA GLU A 105 -21.69 11.08 13.49
C GLU A 105 -22.14 11.30 12.04
N SER A 106 -21.24 11.21 11.05
CA SER A 106 -21.61 11.27 9.63
C SER A 106 -21.20 10.01 8.89
N SER A 107 -22.05 8.98 8.89
CA SER A 107 -21.86 7.86 7.95
C SER A 107 -23.11 7.03 7.65
N GLU A 108 -24.32 7.54 7.88
CA GLU A 108 -25.54 6.78 7.52
C GLU A 108 -25.58 6.51 6.00
N PHE A 109 -25.15 7.49 5.20
CA PHE A 109 -25.06 7.34 3.74
C PHE A 109 -23.98 6.33 3.32
N ALA A 110 -22.74 6.45 3.84
CA ALA A 110 -21.66 5.55 3.45
C ALA A 110 -21.94 4.10 3.88
N LEU A 111 -22.46 3.91 5.11
CA LEU A 111 -22.86 2.61 5.62
C LEU A 111 -24.05 2.02 4.83
N SER A 112 -25.02 2.86 4.44
CA SER A 112 -26.12 2.42 3.57
C SER A 112 -25.60 1.93 2.22
N GLN A 113 -24.70 2.67 1.58
CA GLN A 113 -24.09 2.28 0.30
C GLN A 113 -23.22 1.02 0.44
N TYR A 114 -22.46 0.89 1.53
CA TYR A 114 -21.71 -0.32 1.87
C TYR A 114 -22.65 -1.55 1.98
N ASN A 115 -23.76 -1.43 2.71
CA ASN A 115 -24.73 -2.49 2.87
C ASN A 115 -25.48 -2.82 1.57
N MET A 116 -25.78 -1.81 0.74
CA MET A 116 -26.34 -2.02 -0.59
C MET A 116 -25.38 -2.79 -1.50
N ALA A 117 -24.08 -2.49 -1.45
CA ALA A 117 -23.06 -3.23 -2.18
C ALA A 117 -23.04 -4.71 -1.80
N ILE A 118 -23.09 -5.03 -0.49
CA ILE A 118 -23.18 -6.41 0.01
C ILE A 118 -24.48 -7.08 -0.44
N LYS A 119 -25.62 -6.39 -0.32
CA LYS A 119 -26.93 -6.92 -0.71
C LYS A 119 -26.96 -7.28 -2.20
N GLU A 120 -26.51 -6.39 -3.07
CA GLU A 120 -26.44 -6.64 -4.51
C GLU A 120 -25.43 -7.72 -4.86
N LEU A 121 -24.29 -7.78 -4.17
CA LEU A 121 -23.30 -8.84 -4.36
C LEU A 121 -23.82 -10.21 -3.93
N THR A 122 -24.71 -10.27 -2.95
CA THR A 122 -25.29 -11.52 -2.42
C THR A 122 -26.62 -11.88 -3.07
N ARG A 123 -27.17 -11.01 -3.92
CA ARG A 123 -28.45 -11.21 -4.60
C ARG A 123 -28.33 -12.33 -5.63
N CYS A 124 -28.69 -13.54 -5.23
CA CYS A 124 -29.06 -14.59 -6.16
C CYS A 124 -30.30 -14.10 -6.92
N SER A 125 -30.21 -13.92 -8.25
CA SER A 125 -31.41 -13.62 -9.04
C SER A 125 -32.39 -14.79 -8.90
N ASP A 126 -33.57 -14.52 -8.34
CA ASP A 126 -34.66 -15.47 -8.20
C ASP A 126 -34.87 -16.26 -9.50
N GLY A 127 -34.62 -17.57 -9.45
CA GLY A 127 -34.98 -18.54 -10.50
C GLY A 127 -33.91 -18.88 -11.54
N THR A 128 -32.76 -18.19 -11.59
CA THR A 128 -31.59 -18.66 -12.36
C THR A 128 -30.37 -18.64 -11.46
N SER A 129 -29.83 -19.83 -11.19
CA SER A 129 -28.68 -20.12 -10.34
C SER A 129 -27.37 -19.54 -10.89
N ARG A 130 -27.30 -18.22 -11.08
CA ARG A 130 -26.05 -17.51 -11.36
C ARG A 130 -25.55 -16.91 -10.05
N HIS A 131 -24.60 -17.61 -9.45
CA HIS A 131 -23.75 -17.03 -8.42
C HIS A 131 -23.07 -15.75 -8.98
N PRO A 132 -22.75 -14.77 -8.12
CA PRO A 132 -22.04 -13.57 -8.54
C PRO A 132 -20.77 -13.96 -9.27
N GLU A 133 -20.46 -13.29 -10.38
CA GLU A 133 -19.27 -13.63 -11.14
C GLU A 133 -18.02 -13.46 -10.25
N PRO A 134 -17.10 -14.44 -10.22
CA PRO A 134 -16.09 -14.44 -9.16
C PRO A 134 -15.13 -13.24 -9.21
N HIS A 135 -14.96 -12.63 -10.39
CA HIS A 135 -14.15 -11.42 -10.55
C HIS A 135 -14.79 -10.18 -9.90
N LEU A 136 -16.14 -10.11 -9.84
CA LEU A 136 -16.86 -9.07 -9.12
C LEU A 136 -16.72 -9.24 -7.62
N GLN A 137 -16.80 -10.48 -7.13
CA GLN A 137 -16.59 -10.77 -5.71
C GLN A 137 -15.19 -10.36 -5.24
N VAL A 138 -14.17 -10.67 -6.06
CA VAL A 138 -12.79 -10.27 -5.77
C VAL A 138 -12.64 -8.74 -5.77
N LEU A 139 -13.19 -8.05 -6.76
CA LEU A 139 -13.12 -6.58 -6.79
C LEU A 139 -13.85 -5.94 -5.60
N SER A 140 -15.05 -6.43 -5.25
CA SER A 140 -15.78 -5.98 -4.07
C SER A 140 -14.98 -6.21 -2.78
N CYS A 141 -14.27 -7.34 -2.67
CA CYS A 141 -13.38 -7.61 -1.55
C CYS A 141 -12.28 -6.54 -1.44
N LEU A 142 -11.63 -6.15 -2.55
CA LEU A 142 -10.62 -5.09 -2.55
C LEU A 142 -11.18 -3.71 -2.16
N ILE A 143 -12.40 -3.40 -2.61
CA ILE A 143 -13.13 -2.19 -2.22
C ILE A 143 -13.37 -2.20 -0.71
N PHE A 144 -13.92 -3.29 -0.16
CA PHE A 144 -14.20 -3.40 1.27
C PHE A 144 -12.93 -3.37 2.12
N ILE A 145 -11.83 -4.00 1.70
CA ILE A 145 -10.52 -3.88 2.38
C ILE A 145 -10.11 -2.41 2.48
N SER A 146 -10.25 -1.65 1.39
CA SER A 146 -9.90 -0.23 1.36
C SER A 146 -10.78 0.61 2.30
N ILE A 147 -12.08 0.28 2.38
CA ILE A 147 -13.02 0.92 3.31
C ILE A 147 -12.65 0.62 4.77
N GLU A 148 -12.43 -0.65 5.11
CA GLU A 148 -12.08 -1.05 6.47
C GLU A 148 -10.76 -0.39 6.93
N ILE A 149 -9.79 -0.24 6.03
CA ILE A 149 -8.55 0.51 6.31
C ILE A 149 -8.81 1.98 6.62
N LEU A 150 -9.63 2.66 5.81
CA LEU A 150 -9.98 4.08 6.05
C LEU A 150 -10.73 4.29 7.36
N ARG A 151 -11.52 3.28 7.78
CA ARG A 151 -12.23 3.26 9.05
C ARG A 151 -11.33 2.94 10.26
N GLY A 152 -10.09 2.49 10.02
CA GLY A 152 -9.17 2.03 11.07
C GLY A 152 -9.42 0.59 11.54
N GLU A 153 -10.33 -0.15 10.90
CA GLU A 153 -10.69 -1.53 11.23
C GLU A 153 -9.71 -2.53 10.57
N ILE A 154 -8.44 -2.46 10.96
CA ILE A 154 -7.36 -3.24 10.32
C ILE A 154 -7.56 -4.76 10.46
N ASN A 155 -8.15 -5.21 11.58
CA ASN A 155 -8.48 -6.63 11.80
C ASN A 155 -9.50 -7.14 10.77
N SER A 156 -10.54 -6.35 10.51
CA SER A 156 -11.55 -6.64 9.49
C SER A 156 -10.93 -6.66 8.09
N ALA A 157 -10.07 -5.69 7.79
CA ALA A 157 -9.34 -5.63 6.53
C ALA A 157 -8.47 -6.88 6.28
N ILE A 158 -7.75 -7.36 7.31
CA ILE A 158 -6.95 -8.58 7.23
C ILE A 158 -7.83 -9.82 7.04
N ASN A 159 -8.96 -9.91 7.75
CA ASN A 159 -9.90 -11.02 7.55
C ASN A 159 -10.46 -11.00 6.13
N LEU A 160 -10.87 -9.86 5.59
CA LEU A 160 -11.28 -9.74 4.19
C LEU A 160 -10.16 -10.15 3.23
N PHE A 161 -8.92 -9.75 3.50
CA PHE A 161 -7.75 -10.18 2.73
C PHE A 161 -7.59 -11.71 2.70
N LYS A 162 -7.74 -12.40 3.86
CA LYS A 162 -7.71 -13.88 3.92
C LYS A 162 -8.75 -14.50 3.00
N HIS A 163 -10.00 -14.03 3.09
CA HIS A 163 -11.10 -14.54 2.27
C HIS A 163 -10.86 -14.27 0.79
N GLY A 164 -10.39 -13.07 0.44
CA GLY A 164 -10.05 -12.69 -0.93
C GLY A 164 -8.94 -13.57 -1.54
N CYS A 165 -7.93 -13.91 -0.75
CA CYS A 165 -6.88 -14.84 -1.17
C CYS A 165 -7.44 -16.24 -1.42
N GLU A 166 -8.22 -16.79 -0.49
CA GLU A 166 -8.85 -18.11 -0.64
C GLU A 166 -9.76 -18.17 -1.89
N MET A 167 -10.52 -17.10 -2.16
CA MET A 167 -11.33 -16.99 -3.38
C MET A 167 -10.47 -17.02 -4.65
N MET A 168 -9.43 -16.19 -4.71
CA MET A 168 -8.49 -16.17 -5.84
C MET A 168 -7.90 -17.56 -6.12
N TRP A 169 -7.68 -18.34 -5.07
CA TRP A 169 -7.08 -19.66 -5.14
C TRP A 169 -8.03 -20.74 -5.65
N GLN A 170 -9.25 -20.77 -5.11
CA GLN A 170 -10.30 -21.66 -5.59
C GLN A 170 -10.52 -21.45 -7.09
N LEU A 171 -10.40 -20.21 -7.54
CA LEU A 171 -10.52 -19.86 -8.95
C LEU A 171 -9.32 -20.33 -9.76
N LYS A 172 -8.07 -20.08 -9.35
CA LYS A 172 -6.88 -20.62 -10.04
C LYS A 172 -6.93 -22.14 -10.21
N ARG A 173 -7.41 -22.86 -9.18
CA ARG A 173 -7.60 -24.33 -9.22
C ARG A 173 -8.69 -24.77 -10.18
N THR A 174 -9.84 -24.11 -10.14
CA THR A 174 -10.98 -24.43 -11.02
C THR A 174 -10.65 -24.09 -12.48
N GLN A 175 -9.93 -22.99 -12.72
CA GLN A 175 -9.59 -22.46 -14.04
C GLN A 175 -8.45 -23.21 -14.74
N ALA A 176 -7.52 -23.84 -14.01
CA ALA A 176 -6.48 -24.72 -14.57
C ALA A 176 -7.05 -25.89 -15.39
N SER A 177 -8.35 -26.17 -15.26
CA SER A 177 -9.06 -27.22 -16.00
C SER A 177 -9.93 -26.74 -17.17
N ARG A 178 -10.15 -25.42 -17.37
CA ARG A 178 -11.27 -24.95 -18.22
C ARG A 178 -11.09 -23.71 -19.12
N LEU A 179 -9.99 -22.95 -19.13
CA LEU A 179 -9.99 -21.67 -19.88
C LEU A 179 -9.11 -21.60 -21.13
N ARG A 180 -9.80 -21.19 -22.20
CA ARG A 180 -9.29 -20.41 -23.33
C ARG A 180 -8.87 -19.03 -22.80
N SER A 181 -7.63 -18.63 -23.04
CA SER A 181 -7.03 -17.37 -22.59
C SER A 181 -7.67 -16.15 -23.28
N GLY A 182 -7.92 -15.05 -22.55
CA GLY A 182 -8.26 -13.74 -23.12
C GLY A 182 -9.61 -13.10 -22.73
N THR A 183 -10.26 -13.49 -21.63
CA THR A 183 -11.54 -12.87 -21.22
C THR A 183 -11.36 -11.70 -20.25
N ASP A 184 -12.31 -10.77 -20.24
CA ASP A 184 -12.37 -9.63 -19.31
C ASP A 184 -12.19 -10.04 -17.82
N MET A 185 -12.68 -11.23 -17.48
CA MET A 185 -12.55 -11.81 -16.15
C MET A 185 -11.08 -12.05 -15.75
N GLU A 186 -10.26 -12.56 -16.67
CA GLU A 186 -8.83 -12.85 -16.46
C GLU A 186 -8.04 -11.57 -16.18
N ARG A 187 -8.36 -10.48 -16.90
CA ARG A 187 -7.75 -9.17 -16.66
C ARG A 187 -8.03 -8.64 -15.25
N THR A 188 -9.26 -8.82 -14.75
CA THR A 188 -9.61 -8.41 -13.38
C THR A 188 -8.78 -9.18 -12.35
N PHE A 189 -8.65 -10.49 -12.53
CA PHE A 189 -7.87 -11.32 -11.60
C PHE A 189 -6.40 -10.97 -11.61
N TYR A 190 -5.80 -10.75 -12.78
CA TYR A 190 -4.39 -10.34 -12.87
C TYR A 190 -4.13 -9.02 -12.12
N LEU A 191 -4.99 -8.02 -12.32
CA LEU A 191 -4.89 -6.74 -11.65
C LEU A 191 -5.15 -6.85 -10.14
N ALA A 192 -6.14 -7.65 -9.74
CA ALA A 192 -6.43 -7.93 -8.34
C ALA A 192 -5.28 -8.67 -7.65
N GLU A 193 -4.62 -9.60 -8.35
CA GLU A 193 -3.45 -10.31 -7.85
C GLU A 193 -2.30 -9.36 -7.48
N ALA A 194 -1.97 -8.42 -8.36
CA ALA A 194 -0.97 -7.39 -8.08
C ALA A 194 -1.35 -6.54 -6.86
N PHE A 195 -2.64 -6.22 -6.70
CA PHE A 195 -3.13 -5.52 -5.51
C PHE A 195 -3.02 -6.35 -4.22
N PHE A 196 -3.39 -7.63 -4.26
CA PHE A 196 -3.21 -8.53 -3.12
C PHE A 196 -1.72 -8.72 -2.77
N LYS A 197 -0.80 -8.74 -3.74
CA LYS A 197 0.64 -8.80 -3.46
C LYS A 197 1.13 -7.59 -2.67
N ARG A 198 0.69 -6.37 -3.01
CA ARG A 198 0.99 -5.16 -2.23
C ARG A 198 0.52 -5.30 -0.79
N LEU A 199 -0.74 -5.68 -0.60
CA LEU A 199 -1.33 -5.89 0.72
C LEU A 199 -0.56 -6.96 1.51
N ALA A 200 -0.21 -8.07 0.87
CA ALA A 200 0.56 -9.15 1.48
C ALA A 200 1.91 -8.65 2.00
N VAL A 201 2.61 -7.81 1.23
CA VAL A 201 3.87 -7.19 1.66
C VAL A 201 3.66 -6.22 2.83
N GLN A 202 2.63 -5.38 2.79
CA GLN A 202 2.35 -4.46 3.90
C GLN A 202 2.04 -5.22 5.19
N ILE A 203 1.23 -6.29 5.10
CA ILE A 203 0.89 -7.18 6.22
C ILE A 203 2.13 -7.95 6.69
N SER A 204 2.98 -8.45 5.80
CA SER A 204 4.19 -9.18 6.21
C SER A 204 5.17 -8.29 6.96
N MET A 205 5.31 -7.01 6.54
CA MET A 205 6.15 -6.03 7.23
C MET A 205 5.67 -5.73 8.67
N VAL A 206 4.38 -5.91 8.96
CA VAL A 206 3.83 -5.85 10.32
C VAL A 206 4.34 -7.04 11.15
N CYS A 207 4.38 -8.23 10.57
CA CYS A 207 4.78 -9.46 11.24
C CYS A 207 6.29 -9.60 11.51
N PHE A 208 7.17 -8.99 10.70
CA PHE A 208 8.64 -9.10 10.86
C PHE A 208 9.20 -8.55 12.19
N TYR A 209 8.40 -7.86 13.01
CA TYR A 209 8.77 -7.41 14.36
C TYR A 209 8.31 -8.35 15.47
N HIS A 210 7.52 -9.36 15.13
CA HIS A 210 7.22 -10.45 16.02
C HIS A 210 8.33 -11.50 15.92
N VAL A 211 9.35 -11.38 16.78
CA VAL A 211 10.31 -12.48 16.98
C VAL A 211 9.52 -13.65 17.57
N PRO A 212 9.49 -14.83 16.92
CA PRO A 212 8.88 -16.00 17.53
C PRO A 212 9.59 -16.30 18.84
N LYS A 213 8.84 -16.47 19.94
CA LYS A 213 9.37 -17.07 21.15
C LYS A 213 10.02 -18.40 20.76
N LEU A 214 11.31 -18.56 21.08
CA LEU A 214 11.93 -19.87 21.15
C LEU A 214 11.09 -20.68 22.14
N LYS A 215 10.58 -21.84 21.70
CA LYS A 215 9.82 -22.83 22.47
C LYS A 215 10.00 -22.70 23.99
N SER A 216 9.10 -21.98 24.65
CA SER A 216 8.84 -22.18 26.06
C SER A 216 7.42 -22.70 26.13
N ASP A 217 7.29 -23.97 26.51
CA ASP A 217 6.02 -24.56 26.89
C ASP A 217 5.29 -23.66 27.90
N VAL A 218 3.96 -23.73 27.84
CA VAL A 218 2.93 -23.08 28.68
C VAL A 218 2.22 -21.89 28.04
N ASP A 219 0.92 -22.15 27.80
CA ASP A 219 -0.21 -21.32 27.37
C ASP A 219 -0.25 -20.76 25.94
N SER A 220 -0.79 -21.63 25.08
CA SER A 220 -1.51 -21.33 23.85
C SER A 220 -2.87 -20.68 24.16
N SER A 221 -2.94 -19.35 24.23
CA SER A 221 -4.20 -18.60 24.06
C SER A 221 -3.90 -17.13 23.71
N GLU A 222 -4.36 -16.72 22.53
CA GLU A 222 -4.79 -15.34 22.22
C GLU A 222 -3.79 -14.17 22.39
N GLU A 223 -2.74 -14.10 21.58
CA GLU A 223 -1.85 -12.93 21.67
C GLU A 223 -1.21 -12.56 20.32
N LYS A 224 -1.87 -11.69 19.53
CA LYS A 224 -1.35 -11.22 18.23
C LYS A 224 -1.53 -9.72 18.03
N LEU A 225 -0.56 -9.15 17.30
CA LEU A 225 -0.29 -7.74 16.98
C LEU A 225 -1.42 -7.07 16.19
N VAL A 226 -1.99 -7.83 15.28
CA VAL A 226 -3.15 -7.46 14.51
C VAL A 226 -3.87 -8.78 14.30
N GLY A 227 -5.18 -8.79 14.54
CA GLY A 227 -6.06 -9.95 14.56
C GLY A 227 -5.60 -11.04 13.60
N ASP A 228 -5.11 -12.12 14.18
CA ASP A 228 -4.80 -13.35 13.48
C ASP A 228 -4.19 -13.19 12.07
N VAL A 229 -3.07 -12.46 11.92
CA VAL A 229 -2.17 -12.77 10.79
C VAL A 229 -1.44 -14.05 11.15
N SER A 230 -2.19 -15.13 11.03
CA SER A 230 -1.77 -16.47 11.31
C SER A 230 -0.59 -16.81 10.38
N PRO A 231 0.38 -17.65 10.78
CA PRO A 231 1.40 -18.17 9.86
C PRO A 231 0.76 -18.79 8.60
N GLU A 232 -0.47 -19.27 8.73
CA GLU A 232 -1.33 -19.75 7.65
C GLU A 232 -1.74 -18.65 6.66
N LEU A 233 -1.63 -17.35 6.95
CA LEU A 233 -1.90 -16.22 6.04
C LEU A 233 -0.69 -15.96 5.13
N SER A 234 0.50 -15.96 5.74
CA SER A 234 1.80 -16.00 5.05
C SER A 234 2.09 -17.37 4.41
N THR A 235 1.28 -18.41 4.67
CA THR A 235 1.40 -19.72 4.03
C THR A 235 0.27 -19.98 3.05
N ALA A 236 -0.90 -19.34 3.24
CA ALA A 236 -1.99 -19.27 2.28
C ALA A 236 -1.44 -18.50 1.08
N PHE A 237 -1.59 -17.19 0.92
CA PHE A 237 -1.22 -16.49 -0.32
C PHE A 237 0.10 -16.94 -1.01
N HIS A 238 1.09 -17.31 -0.21
CA HIS A 238 2.44 -17.73 -0.52
C HIS A 238 2.67 -19.18 -1.00
N ALA A 239 2.04 -20.23 -0.46
CA ALA A 239 2.38 -21.62 -0.85
C ALA A 239 1.94 -22.00 -2.28
N ARG A 240 1.12 -21.16 -2.93
CA ARG A 240 0.46 -21.50 -4.22
C ARG A 240 0.42 -20.40 -5.26
N SER A 241 1.00 -19.22 -4.99
CA SER A 241 1.35 -18.26 -6.03
C SER A 241 2.64 -18.71 -6.75
N SER A 242 2.57 -19.91 -7.32
CA SER A 242 3.49 -20.61 -8.22
C SER A 242 4.99 -20.68 -7.89
N ASN A 243 5.46 -21.93 -7.89
CA ASN A 243 6.74 -22.42 -8.40
C ASN A 243 7.05 -21.96 -9.86
N SER A 244 6.70 -20.73 -10.24
CA SER A 244 7.15 -20.16 -11.50
C SER A 244 8.58 -19.71 -11.26
N ASP A 245 9.54 -20.42 -11.85
CA ASP A 245 10.89 -19.92 -12.05
C ASP A 245 10.79 -18.49 -12.55
N PHE A 246 11.23 -17.54 -11.73
CA PHE A 246 11.33 -16.16 -12.18
C PHE A 246 12.40 -16.14 -13.27
N PRO A 247 12.14 -15.51 -14.43
CA PRO A 247 13.17 -15.33 -15.44
C PRO A 247 14.25 -14.42 -14.85
N SER A 248 15.29 -15.05 -14.34
CA SER A 248 16.61 -14.48 -14.15
C SER A 248 17.31 -14.53 -15.52
N PRO A 249 17.84 -13.40 -16.03
CA PRO A 249 17.95 -12.09 -15.39
C PRO A 249 16.68 -11.22 -15.54
N PHE A 250 16.43 -10.35 -14.55
CA PHE A 250 15.36 -9.36 -14.63
C PHE A 250 15.64 -8.31 -15.72
N ASN A 251 14.61 -7.90 -16.45
CA ASN A 251 14.70 -6.79 -17.41
C ASN A 251 13.38 -6.01 -17.45
N PHE A 252 13.19 -5.15 -16.46
CA PHE A 252 11.99 -4.32 -16.39
C PHE A 252 12.17 -2.97 -17.11
N ARG A 253 11.12 -2.57 -17.84
CA ARG A 253 11.07 -1.32 -18.63
C ARG A 253 10.39 -0.17 -17.91
N THR A 254 9.61 -0.45 -16.87
CA THR A 254 8.77 0.51 -16.14
C THR A 254 9.00 0.37 -14.64
N LEU A 255 8.71 1.43 -13.89
CA LEU A 255 8.76 1.41 -12.42
C LEU A 255 7.73 0.43 -11.83
N VAL A 256 6.56 0.28 -12.45
CA VAL A 256 5.55 -0.71 -12.06
C VAL A 256 6.12 -2.12 -12.09
N ALA A 257 6.83 -2.49 -13.18
CA ALA A 257 7.44 -3.81 -13.29
C ALA A 257 8.57 -4.01 -12.27
N ALA A 258 9.40 -3.00 -12.02
CA ALA A 258 10.43 -3.04 -10.98
C ALA A 258 9.83 -3.29 -9.59
N ARG A 259 8.75 -2.56 -9.27
CA ARG A 259 7.96 -2.72 -8.06
C ARG A 259 7.38 -4.13 -7.94
N GLU A 260 6.74 -4.66 -8.97
CA GLU A 260 6.14 -6.00 -8.91
C GLU A 260 7.18 -7.08 -8.62
N THR A 261 8.34 -7.01 -9.26
CA THR A 261 9.45 -7.93 -8.97
C THR A 261 9.93 -7.79 -7.52
N LEU A 262 10.06 -6.56 -7.01
CA LEU A 262 10.45 -6.30 -5.62
C LEU A 262 9.46 -6.92 -4.63
N LEU A 263 8.15 -6.76 -4.86
CA LEU A 263 7.12 -7.37 -4.01
C LEU A 263 7.27 -8.89 -3.92
N ASN A 264 7.53 -9.54 -5.05
CA ASN A 264 7.75 -10.99 -5.08
C ASN A 264 9.00 -11.41 -4.30
N ILE A 265 10.09 -10.62 -4.38
CA ILE A 265 11.32 -10.87 -3.62
C ILE A 265 11.03 -10.75 -2.11
N ILE A 266 10.32 -9.71 -1.67
CA ILE A 266 9.94 -9.52 -0.26
C ILE A 266 9.05 -10.66 0.23
N ILE A 267 8.03 -11.04 -0.55
CA ILE A 267 7.14 -12.17 -0.25
C ILE A 267 7.93 -13.48 -0.11
N ARG A 268 8.87 -13.76 -1.01
CA ARG A 268 9.68 -14.99 -0.95
C ARG A 268 10.59 -14.99 0.28
N SER A 269 11.14 -13.84 0.65
CA SER A 269 11.97 -13.68 1.84
C SER A 269 11.23 -14.03 3.12
N SER A 270 9.92 -13.73 3.19
CA SER A 270 9.09 -14.10 4.33
C SER A 270 8.71 -15.58 4.37
N MET A 271 8.94 -16.33 3.29
CA MET A 271 8.60 -17.76 3.18
C MET A 271 9.76 -18.70 3.54
N GLN A 272 11.01 -18.26 3.38
CA GLN A 272 12.13 -19.19 3.36
C GLN A 272 12.54 -19.64 4.77
N SER A 273 12.54 -20.97 4.92
CA SER A 273 13.13 -21.70 6.03
C SER A 273 14.61 -21.37 6.20
N THR A 274 15.14 -21.59 7.40
CA THR A 274 16.51 -21.35 7.87
C THR A 274 17.65 -22.04 7.07
N LEU A 275 17.38 -22.60 5.88
CA LEU A 275 18.37 -23.29 5.06
C LEU A 275 19.32 -22.31 4.35
N ARG A 276 20.62 -22.58 4.46
CA ARG A 276 21.70 -21.76 3.87
C ARG A 276 21.60 -21.62 2.35
N SER A 277 21.15 -22.65 1.64
CA SER A 277 20.98 -22.63 0.17
C SER A 277 19.93 -21.62 -0.29
N ASP A 278 18.86 -21.45 0.49
CA ASP A 278 17.78 -20.50 0.21
C ASP A 278 18.28 -19.05 0.35
N ARG A 279 19.12 -18.78 1.37
CA ARG A 279 19.74 -17.47 1.60
C ARG A 279 20.64 -17.02 0.44
N ILE A 280 21.39 -17.94 -0.17
CA ILE A 280 22.27 -17.63 -1.31
C ILE A 280 21.45 -17.25 -2.55
N CYS A 281 20.46 -18.07 -2.91
CA CYS A 281 19.57 -17.78 -4.04
C CYS A 281 18.82 -16.45 -3.85
N TYR A 282 18.42 -16.14 -2.62
CA TYR A 282 17.78 -14.88 -2.27
C TYR A 282 18.72 -13.68 -2.43
N ALA A 283 19.97 -13.78 -1.95
CA ALA A 283 20.98 -12.75 -2.14
C ALA A 283 21.24 -12.45 -3.63
N GLU A 284 21.36 -13.49 -4.46
CA GLU A 284 21.54 -13.36 -5.91
C GLU A 284 20.37 -12.62 -6.58
N GLN A 285 19.13 -12.96 -6.22
CA GLN A 285 17.94 -12.26 -6.74
C GLN A 285 17.94 -10.78 -6.37
N ILE A 286 18.29 -10.43 -5.13
CA ILE A 286 18.41 -9.03 -4.70
C ILE A 286 19.45 -8.31 -5.56
N GLN A 287 20.64 -8.90 -5.75
CA GLN A 287 21.71 -8.29 -6.53
C GLN A 287 21.30 -8.07 -8.00
N GLN A 288 20.64 -9.04 -8.62
CA GLN A 288 20.12 -8.90 -9.97
C GLN A 288 19.04 -7.82 -10.09
N TRP A 289 18.16 -7.74 -9.08
CA TRP A 289 17.14 -6.68 -9.04
C TRP A 289 17.79 -5.31 -8.91
N ILE A 290 18.79 -5.15 -8.03
CA ILE A 290 19.55 -3.91 -7.86
C ILE A 290 20.19 -3.47 -9.19
N GLN A 291 20.87 -4.39 -9.89
CA GLN A 291 21.51 -4.09 -11.17
C GLN A 291 20.48 -3.63 -12.21
N SER A 292 19.37 -4.35 -12.31
CA SER A 292 18.28 -4.02 -13.25
C SER A 292 17.62 -2.69 -12.91
N PHE A 293 17.47 -2.39 -11.61
CA PHE A 293 16.88 -1.15 -11.11
C PHE A 293 17.76 0.05 -11.40
N ASN A 294 19.06 -0.06 -11.12
CA ASN A 294 20.02 0.98 -11.44
C ASN A 294 20.05 1.28 -12.95
N SER A 295 19.95 0.25 -13.80
CA SER A 295 19.83 0.41 -15.25
C SER A 295 18.54 1.11 -15.68
N LEU A 296 17.39 0.79 -15.05
CA LEU A 296 16.13 1.51 -15.28
C LEU A 296 16.26 2.98 -14.89
N VAL A 297 16.73 3.27 -13.68
CA VAL A 297 16.87 4.65 -13.17
C VAL A 297 17.82 5.46 -14.06
N SER A 298 18.94 4.87 -14.50
CA SER A 298 19.89 5.52 -15.42
C SER A 298 19.27 5.86 -16.78
N ARG A 299 18.33 5.06 -17.27
CA ARG A 299 17.58 5.38 -18.50
C ARG A 299 16.57 6.49 -18.25
N LEU A 300 15.83 6.43 -17.15
CA LEU A 300 14.80 7.41 -16.82
C LEU A 300 15.40 8.78 -16.49
N SER A 301 16.59 8.85 -15.89
CA SER A 301 17.27 10.11 -15.55
C SER A 301 17.68 10.95 -16.77
N THR A 302 17.68 10.36 -17.97
CA THR A 302 17.90 11.10 -19.23
C THR A 302 16.67 11.89 -19.69
N GLN A 303 15.53 11.73 -19.00
CA GLN A 303 14.25 12.32 -19.35
C GLN A 303 13.78 13.26 -18.22
N SER A 304 12.85 14.16 -18.54
CA SER A 304 12.14 14.93 -17.52
C SER A 304 11.19 14.01 -16.77
N LEU A 305 11.45 13.79 -15.48
CA LEU A 305 10.61 12.95 -14.63
C LEU A 305 9.40 13.73 -14.12
N SER A 306 8.24 13.09 -14.09
CA SER A 306 7.09 13.59 -13.33
C SER A 306 7.33 13.49 -11.82
N ASN A 307 6.59 14.29 -11.02
CA ASN A 307 6.65 14.20 -9.56
C ASN A 307 6.33 12.78 -9.06
N ALA A 308 5.36 12.09 -9.66
CA ALA A 308 5.01 10.71 -9.32
C ALA A 308 6.17 9.73 -9.61
N GLU A 309 6.86 9.87 -10.74
CA GLU A 309 8.03 9.04 -11.07
C GLU A 309 9.20 9.30 -10.13
N ARG A 310 9.49 10.57 -9.81
CA ARG A 310 10.54 10.94 -8.84
C ARG A 310 10.27 10.31 -7.47
N ARG A 311 9.04 10.46 -6.97
CA ARG A 311 8.59 9.85 -5.70
C ARG A 311 8.64 8.33 -5.76
N GLY A 312 8.21 7.73 -6.86
CA GLY A 312 8.23 6.28 -7.07
C GLY A 312 9.65 5.70 -7.11
N ILE A 313 10.60 6.40 -7.75
CA ILE A 313 12.03 6.03 -7.72
C ILE A 313 12.56 6.11 -6.30
N ALA A 314 12.29 7.21 -5.57
CA ALA A 314 12.74 7.37 -4.19
C ALA A 314 12.18 6.27 -3.26
N LEU A 315 10.90 5.92 -3.41
CA LEU A 315 10.28 4.83 -2.66
C LEU A 315 10.99 3.49 -2.95
N LEU A 316 11.27 3.17 -4.21
CA LEU A 316 11.98 1.93 -4.55
C LEU A 316 13.44 1.93 -4.11
N GLU A 317 14.13 3.09 -4.13
CA GLU A 317 15.47 3.26 -3.58
C GLU A 317 15.53 3.05 -2.06
N LEU A 318 14.50 3.49 -1.34
CA LEU A 318 14.34 3.24 0.09
C LEU A 318 14.16 1.74 0.37
N HIS A 319 13.23 1.08 -0.33
CA HIS A 319 12.99 -0.35 -0.16
C HIS A 319 14.20 -1.21 -0.59
N LYS A 320 14.95 -0.79 -1.62
CA LYS A 320 16.21 -1.42 -2.06
C LYS A 320 17.19 -1.55 -0.90
N ARG A 321 17.44 -0.44 -0.20
CA ARG A 321 18.36 -0.39 0.95
C ARG A 321 17.85 -1.20 2.13
N ASN A 322 16.56 -1.08 2.42
CA ASN A 322 15.94 -1.88 3.47
C ASN A 322 16.12 -3.39 3.21
N LEU A 323 15.97 -3.81 1.96
CA LEU A 323 16.15 -5.20 1.56
C LEU A 323 17.59 -5.68 1.74
N SER A 324 18.57 -4.85 1.40
CA SER A 324 20.00 -5.14 1.64
C SER A 324 20.30 -5.30 3.13
N LEU A 325 19.74 -4.43 3.99
CA LEU A 325 19.89 -4.54 5.45
C LEU A 325 19.18 -5.77 6.02
N ASN A 326 17.99 -6.10 5.52
CA ASN A 326 17.29 -7.34 5.88
C ASN A 326 18.10 -8.58 5.52
N LEU A 327 18.75 -8.59 4.34
CA LEU A 327 19.64 -9.67 3.94
C LEU A 327 20.85 -9.79 4.87
N ALA A 328 21.47 -8.67 5.27
CA ALA A 328 22.56 -8.67 6.24
C ALA A 328 22.13 -9.26 7.59
N GLY A 329 20.94 -8.89 8.09
CA GLY A 329 20.37 -9.45 9.30
C GLY A 329 20.06 -10.95 9.20
N LEU A 330 19.62 -11.44 8.04
CA LEU A 330 19.41 -12.86 7.78
C LEU A 330 20.71 -13.66 7.66
N ALA A 331 21.78 -13.03 7.15
CA ALA A 331 23.09 -13.64 7.02
C ALA A 331 23.83 -13.73 8.36
N HIS A 332 23.53 -12.82 9.30
CA HIS A 332 24.01 -12.87 10.66
C HIS A 332 23.45 -14.10 11.38
N ASP A 333 24.33 -14.89 12.01
CA ASP A 333 23.99 -16.18 12.58
C ASP A 333 23.06 -16.00 13.79
N THR A 334 21.78 -16.28 13.60
CA THR A 334 20.71 -16.13 14.61
C THR A 334 20.91 -16.99 15.86
N GLU A 335 21.88 -17.90 15.87
CA GLU A 335 22.27 -18.64 17.07
C GLU A 335 23.11 -17.77 18.03
N SER A 336 23.80 -16.75 17.52
CA SER A 336 24.51 -15.75 18.33
C SER A 336 23.62 -14.54 18.64
N MET A 337 22.46 -14.77 19.27
CA MET A 337 21.58 -13.74 19.87
C MET A 337 22.27 -12.80 20.88
N ASP A 338 23.60 -12.78 20.91
CA ASP A 338 24.47 -12.05 21.80
C ASP A 338 24.98 -10.72 21.25
N ASP A 339 24.89 -10.44 19.95
CA ASP A 339 25.37 -9.17 19.40
C ASP A 339 24.27 -8.09 19.34
N ASP A 340 24.01 -7.46 20.50
CA ASP A 340 23.11 -6.30 20.58
C ASP A 340 23.62 -5.07 19.80
N PHE A 341 24.85 -5.11 19.30
CA PHE A 341 25.52 -4.03 18.58
C PHE A 341 25.62 -4.30 17.08
N PHE A 342 25.12 -5.42 16.58
CA PHE A 342 25.20 -5.81 15.17
C PHE A 342 24.73 -4.69 14.21
N TRP A 343 23.68 -3.96 14.57
CA TRP A 343 23.12 -2.89 13.74
C TRP A 343 23.91 -1.57 13.83
N ASP A 344 24.76 -1.39 14.84
CA ASP A 344 25.52 -0.16 15.04
C ASP A 344 26.58 0.03 13.95
N GLN A 345 26.99 -1.04 13.26
CA GLN A 345 27.91 -0.94 12.12
C GLN A 345 27.23 -0.42 10.84
N TYR A 346 25.90 -0.34 10.79
CA TYR A 346 25.11 0.04 9.61
C TYR A 346 24.52 1.45 9.69
N VAL A 347 25.02 2.31 10.59
CA VAL A 347 24.48 3.67 10.80
C VAL A 347 24.54 4.50 9.52
N ALA A 348 25.61 4.40 8.73
CA ALA A 348 25.75 5.14 7.48
C ALA A 348 24.68 4.73 6.45
N GLU A 349 24.37 3.44 6.35
CA GLU A 349 23.34 2.89 5.48
C GLU A 349 21.95 3.33 5.92
N PHE A 350 21.69 3.37 7.24
CA PHE A 350 20.44 3.93 7.76
C PHE A 350 20.32 5.44 7.48
N GLU A 351 21.40 6.21 7.63
CA GLU A 351 21.38 7.63 7.31
C GLU A 351 21.12 7.88 5.81
N ASP A 352 21.72 7.09 4.93
CA ASP A 352 21.52 7.18 3.47
C ASP A 352 20.08 6.89 3.04
N MET A 353 19.27 6.22 3.87
CA MET A 353 17.84 5.99 3.59
C MET A 353 16.97 7.23 3.80
N ILE A 354 17.38 8.16 4.67
CA ILE A 354 16.55 9.30 5.08
C ILE A 354 16.17 10.23 3.92
N PRO A 355 17.09 10.64 3.01
CA PRO A 355 16.73 11.51 1.90
C PRO A 355 15.70 10.87 0.95
N TYR A 356 15.79 9.56 0.69
CA TYR A 356 14.84 8.87 -0.16
C TYR A 356 13.44 8.81 0.46
N ALA A 357 13.36 8.59 1.78
CA ALA A 357 12.09 8.65 2.48
C ALA A 357 11.46 10.05 2.39
N ALA A 358 12.25 11.10 2.61
CA ALA A 358 11.78 12.49 2.50
C ALA A 358 11.26 12.82 1.09
N VAL A 359 11.98 12.43 0.04
CA VAL A 359 11.54 12.63 -1.35
C VAL A 359 10.27 11.82 -1.66
N ALA A 360 10.17 10.57 -1.19
CA ALA A 360 9.01 9.73 -1.45
C ALA A 360 7.71 10.31 -0.84
N VAL A 361 7.80 10.95 0.33
CA VAL A 361 6.66 11.64 0.95
C VAL A 361 6.44 13.07 0.43
N GLY A 362 7.33 13.59 -0.43
CA GLY A 362 7.20 14.92 -1.02
C GLY A 362 7.70 16.08 -0.15
N LEU A 363 8.55 15.81 0.84
CA LEU A 363 9.14 16.86 1.70
C LEU A 363 10.28 17.64 1.02
N ASP A 364 10.69 17.23 -0.18
CA ASP A 364 11.74 17.87 -0.97
C ASP A 364 11.22 18.90 -1.98
N THR A 365 9.90 19.08 -2.07
CA THR A 365 9.26 20.07 -2.94
C THR A 365 8.82 21.29 -2.16
N ASP A 366 9.30 22.47 -2.59
CA ASP A 366 8.74 23.78 -2.22
C ASP A 366 7.35 24.02 -2.85
N GLU A 367 6.98 23.17 -3.82
CA GLU A 367 5.61 23.06 -4.29
C GLU A 367 4.77 22.56 -3.11
N ALA A 368 4.19 23.51 -2.39
CA ALA A 368 2.95 23.29 -1.65
C ALA A 368 1.93 22.77 -2.66
N ASP A 369 1.98 21.45 -2.92
CA ASP A 369 0.87 20.75 -3.52
C ASP A 369 -0.34 21.19 -2.70
N SER A 370 -1.34 21.75 -3.37
CA SER A 370 -2.43 22.58 -2.82
C SER A 370 -3.29 21.96 -1.69
N GLY A 371 -2.87 20.81 -1.15
CA GLY A 371 -3.34 20.23 0.08
C GLY A 371 -2.92 21.02 1.31
N ASP A 372 -3.89 21.27 2.16
CA ASP A 372 -3.67 21.73 3.52
C ASP A 372 -2.87 20.65 4.29
N PRO A 373 -1.65 20.94 4.79
CA PRO A 373 -0.82 19.97 5.52
C PRO A 373 -1.46 19.46 6.82
N SER A 374 -2.59 20.04 7.24
CA SER A 374 -3.40 19.50 8.34
C SER A 374 -4.29 18.32 7.93
N LYS A 375 -4.52 18.11 6.63
CA LYS A 375 -5.40 17.03 6.15
C LYS A 375 -4.62 15.73 6.03
N PRO A 376 -5.18 14.61 6.52
CA PRO A 376 -4.52 13.32 6.39
C PRO A 376 -4.50 12.86 4.92
N SER A 377 -3.52 12.05 4.58
CA SER A 377 -3.36 11.47 3.24
C SER A 377 -3.51 9.94 3.30
N TRP A 378 -3.89 9.32 2.18
CA TRP A 378 -4.09 7.88 2.10
C TRP A 378 -3.59 7.33 0.77
N HIS A 379 -2.97 6.15 0.80
CA HIS A 379 -2.64 5.36 -0.38
C HIS A 379 -2.53 3.86 -0.06
N MET A 380 -2.54 3.02 -1.09
CA MET A 380 -2.49 1.54 -0.94
C MET A 380 -1.17 0.92 -1.41
N GLU A 381 -0.11 1.72 -1.56
CA GLU A 381 1.25 1.27 -1.90
C GLU A 381 2.06 0.81 -0.66
N ILE A 382 3.20 0.14 -0.86
CA ILE A 382 4.04 -0.43 0.22
C ILE A 382 4.68 0.59 1.17
N GLY A 383 4.63 1.88 0.81
CA GLY A 383 4.83 3.00 1.74
C GLY A 383 6.24 3.16 2.34
N VAL A 384 6.48 4.27 3.06
CA VAL A 384 7.76 4.55 3.74
C VAL A 384 7.70 4.21 5.22
N THR A 385 6.51 4.31 5.83
CA THR A 385 6.27 4.10 7.26
C THR A 385 6.80 2.76 7.78
N PRO A 386 6.52 1.59 7.17
CA PRO A 386 7.06 0.32 7.66
C PRO A 386 8.59 0.29 7.66
N VAL A 387 9.23 0.90 6.66
CA VAL A 387 10.69 0.93 6.51
C VAL A 387 11.35 1.86 7.53
N LEU A 388 10.77 3.05 7.73
CA LEU A 388 11.25 3.99 8.74
C LEU A 388 11.09 3.43 10.15
N PHE A 389 9.98 2.73 10.43
CA PHE A 389 9.83 1.99 11.68
C PHE A 389 10.94 0.93 11.85
N GLN A 390 11.37 0.25 10.76
CA GLN A 390 12.41 -0.81 10.83
C GLN A 390 13.76 -0.19 11.14
N LEU A 391 14.04 0.92 10.47
CA LEU A 391 15.20 1.74 10.70
C LEU A 391 15.25 2.22 12.15
N ILE A 392 14.17 2.77 12.71
CA ILE A 392 14.17 3.29 14.09
C ILE A 392 14.35 2.17 15.13
N ALA A 393 13.76 1.01 14.90
CA ALA A 393 13.90 -0.13 15.80
C ALA A 393 15.30 -0.79 15.77
N ARG A 394 16.09 -0.57 14.71
CA ARG A 394 17.41 -1.18 14.51
C ARG A 394 18.57 -0.21 14.71
N CYS A 395 18.45 1.00 14.19
CA CYS A 395 19.45 2.05 14.30
C CYS A 395 19.35 2.71 15.67
N ARG A 396 20.48 2.82 16.39
CA ARG A 396 20.54 3.47 17.71
C ARG A 396 21.08 4.90 17.64
N ASP A 397 21.39 5.40 16.45
CA ASP A 397 21.85 6.78 16.27
C ASP A 397 20.70 7.78 16.53
N PRO A 398 20.83 8.70 17.50
CA PRO A 398 19.74 9.61 17.87
C PRO A 398 19.34 10.57 16.75
N LEU A 399 20.28 11.03 15.92
CA LEU A 399 19.98 11.99 14.85
C LEU A 399 19.23 11.32 13.72
N VAL A 400 19.68 10.14 13.29
CA VAL A 400 19.00 9.33 12.26
C VAL A 400 17.57 8.98 12.70
N ARG A 401 17.40 8.54 13.96
CA ARG A 401 16.06 8.25 14.52
C ARG A 401 15.16 9.46 14.56
N ARG A 402 15.65 10.62 15.02
CA ARG A 402 14.87 11.87 15.08
C ARG A 402 14.45 12.32 13.67
N LYS A 403 15.35 12.24 12.68
CA LYS A 403 15.02 12.54 11.27
C LYS A 403 13.92 11.60 10.74
N ALA A 404 14.03 10.28 10.98
CA ALA A 404 13.03 9.30 10.55
C ALA A 404 11.65 9.55 11.21
N ILE A 405 11.63 9.79 12.52
CA ILE A 405 10.41 10.11 13.28
C ILE A 405 9.78 11.41 12.75
N ALA A 406 10.60 12.43 12.44
CA ALA A 406 10.11 13.69 11.90
C ALA A 406 9.42 13.49 10.54
N ILE A 407 9.98 12.66 9.65
CA ILE A 407 9.34 12.33 8.36
C ILE A 407 7.99 11.65 8.59
N MET A 408 7.90 10.67 9.49
CA MET A 408 6.63 9.97 9.79
C MET A 408 5.58 10.87 10.44
N LEU A 409 5.97 11.99 11.04
CA LEU A 409 5.07 12.96 11.67
C LEU A 409 4.72 14.15 10.77
N ALA A 410 5.41 14.32 9.65
CA ALA A 410 5.25 15.49 8.79
C ALA A 410 3.92 15.48 8.03
N ASP A 411 3.37 14.30 7.74
CA ASP A 411 2.06 14.11 7.12
C ASP A 411 1.30 13.00 7.86
N GLN A 412 0.00 13.19 8.10
CA GLN A 412 -0.87 12.16 8.69
C GLN A 412 -1.27 11.15 7.61
N MET A 413 -0.32 10.28 7.25
CA MET A 413 -0.47 9.32 6.16
C MET A 413 -0.99 7.96 6.63
N GLN A 414 -1.98 7.43 5.92
CA GLN A 414 -2.45 6.05 6.00
C GLN A 414 -1.93 5.26 4.78
N GLU A 415 -0.93 4.42 5.00
CA GLU A 415 -0.24 3.60 4.00
C GLU A 415 -0.76 2.15 4.05
N GLY A 416 -1.91 1.90 3.42
CA GLY A 416 -2.60 0.62 3.56
C GLY A 416 -2.85 0.29 5.04
N VAL A 417 -2.32 -0.82 5.55
CA VAL A 417 -2.49 -1.21 6.97
C VAL A 417 -1.62 -0.41 7.95
N TRP A 418 -0.71 0.45 7.47
CA TRP A 418 0.19 1.25 8.31
C TRP A 418 -0.33 2.68 8.50
N ASN A 419 -0.45 3.11 9.76
CA ASN A 419 -0.72 4.50 10.10
C ASN A 419 0.59 5.17 10.55
N SER A 420 1.04 6.19 9.80
CA SER A 420 2.32 6.88 10.04
C SER A 420 2.42 7.51 11.42
N PHE A 421 1.35 8.19 11.86
CA PHE A 421 1.31 8.86 13.15
C PHE A 421 1.34 7.88 14.32
N LEU A 422 0.54 6.82 14.27
CA LEU A 422 0.60 5.73 15.25
C LEU A 422 2.00 5.09 15.29
N ALA A 423 2.56 4.74 14.13
CA ALA A 423 3.88 4.13 14.05
C ALA A 423 4.98 5.04 14.61
N ALA A 424 4.90 6.36 14.37
CA ALA A 424 5.81 7.34 14.94
C ALA A 424 5.67 7.45 16.47
N ARG A 425 4.45 7.39 17.00
CA ARG A 425 4.19 7.39 18.46
C ARG A 425 4.77 6.14 19.12
N VAL A 426 4.57 4.97 18.52
CA VAL A 426 5.20 3.72 18.98
C VAL A 426 6.72 3.86 18.93
N ALA A 427 7.27 4.35 17.82
CA ALA A 427 8.71 4.53 17.65
C ALA A 427 9.32 5.46 18.70
N LYS A 428 8.65 6.55 19.05
CA LYS A 428 9.07 7.45 20.14
C LYS A 428 9.18 6.72 21.49
N ILE A 429 8.22 5.86 21.83
CA ILE A 429 8.28 5.06 23.07
C ILE A 429 9.54 4.18 23.06
N LEU A 430 9.87 3.55 21.93
CA LEU A 430 11.07 2.71 21.83
C LEU A 430 12.34 3.53 22.10
N VAL A 431 12.43 4.71 21.49
CA VAL A 431 13.56 5.64 21.68
C VAL A 431 13.65 6.10 23.13
N GLU A 432 12.55 6.54 23.74
CA GLU A 432 12.51 7.03 25.11
C GLU A 432 12.91 5.95 26.13
N VAL A 433 12.50 4.70 25.90
CA VAL A 433 12.87 3.55 26.73
C VAL A 433 14.37 3.26 26.63
N GLU A 434 14.93 3.28 25.43
CA GLU A 434 16.36 3.05 25.21
C GLU A 434 17.22 4.18 25.79
N GLU A 435 16.82 5.44 25.58
CA GLU A 435 17.53 6.64 26.00
C GLU A 435 17.32 6.98 27.49
N ASN A 436 16.28 6.43 28.13
CA ASN A 436 15.93 6.62 29.55
C ASN A 436 15.79 8.11 29.94
N GLY A 437 15.12 8.88 29.08
CA GLY A 437 14.85 10.31 29.30
C GLY A 437 16.10 11.20 29.36
N LYS A 438 17.25 10.73 28.88
CA LYS A 438 18.47 11.53 28.74
C LYS A 438 18.63 12.00 27.30
N GLU A 439 19.26 13.15 27.12
CA GLU A 439 19.71 13.57 25.79
C GLU A 439 20.92 12.70 25.39
N VAL A 440 20.66 11.69 24.57
CA VAL A 440 21.70 10.84 24.00
C VAL A 440 22.28 11.50 22.76
N LEU A 441 23.61 11.58 22.70
CA LEU A 441 24.36 12.17 21.57
C LEU A 441 24.89 11.11 20.60
N SER A 442 25.08 9.88 21.07
CA SER A 442 25.55 8.75 20.27
C SER A 442 24.87 7.45 20.68
N GLY A 443 24.58 6.58 19.70
CA GLY A 443 23.99 5.26 19.97
C GLY A 443 24.83 4.37 20.88
N HIS A 444 26.13 4.61 20.99
CA HIS A 444 27.02 3.90 21.91
C HIS A 444 26.74 4.19 23.40
N GLU A 445 26.09 5.30 23.72
CA GLU A 445 25.69 5.65 25.09
C GLU A 445 24.47 4.84 25.57
N ILE A 446 23.75 4.20 24.64
CA ILE A 446 22.60 3.35 24.95
C ILE A 446 23.10 2.01 25.48
N HIS A 447 22.92 1.83 26.79
CA HIS A 447 23.32 0.61 27.48
C HIS A 447 22.63 -0.63 26.91
N VAL A 448 23.40 -1.72 26.77
CA VAL A 448 22.94 -3.00 26.20
C VAL A 448 21.65 -3.51 26.83
N THR A 449 21.45 -3.28 28.14
CA THR A 449 20.27 -3.76 28.88
C THR A 449 18.98 -3.04 28.53
N ARG A 450 19.06 -1.91 27.85
CA ARG A 450 17.88 -1.10 27.47
C ARG A 450 17.49 -1.29 26.01
N ARG A 451 18.39 -1.86 25.18
CA ARG A 451 18.16 -2.05 23.75
C ARG A 451 16.92 -2.92 23.53
N VAL A 452 15.91 -2.34 22.90
CA VAL A 452 14.65 -3.01 22.62
C VAL A 452 14.86 -4.00 21.48
N ARG A 453 14.40 -5.23 21.68
CA ARG A 453 14.55 -6.33 20.71
C ARG A 453 13.25 -6.65 19.99
N THR A 454 12.12 -6.57 20.70
CA THR A 454 10.82 -6.90 20.15
C THR A 454 9.80 -5.84 20.52
N VAL A 455 8.86 -5.63 19.61
CA VAL A 455 7.77 -4.67 19.78
C VAL A 455 6.50 -5.32 19.27
N LYS A 456 5.46 -5.23 20.10
CA LYS A 456 4.13 -5.73 19.82
C LYS A 456 3.08 -4.65 20.11
N VAL A 457 2.57 -4.02 19.06
CA VAL A 457 1.40 -3.13 19.04
C VAL A 457 0.12 -3.95 18.82
N GLN A 458 -0.88 -3.86 19.68
CA GLN A 458 -2.22 -4.43 19.48
C GLN A 458 -3.22 -3.28 19.37
N LEU A 459 -3.95 -3.21 18.26
CA LEU A 459 -4.99 -2.21 18.07
C LEU A 459 -6.26 -2.64 18.81
N GLU A 460 -6.83 -1.74 19.61
CA GLU A 460 -8.13 -1.94 20.23
C GLU A 460 -9.24 -1.57 19.22
N SER A 461 -10.36 -2.29 19.25
CA SER A 461 -11.45 -2.10 18.28
C SER A 461 -12.31 -0.90 18.69
N GLY A 462 -12.69 -0.07 17.73
CA GLY A 462 -13.62 1.05 17.93
C GLY A 462 -13.03 2.32 18.55
N ASP A 463 -11.95 2.20 19.33
CA ASP A 463 -11.20 3.33 19.87
C ASP A 463 -9.85 3.44 19.17
N ARG A 464 -9.39 4.66 18.82
CA ARG A 464 -8.03 4.90 18.31
C ARG A 464 -7.01 4.72 19.45
N GLN A 465 -6.95 3.51 19.98
CA GLN A 465 -6.15 3.07 21.11
C GLN A 465 -5.37 1.81 20.76
N ALA A 466 -4.15 1.73 21.26
CA ALA A 466 -3.27 0.62 21.01
C ALA A 466 -2.49 0.28 22.28
N LYS A 467 -2.41 -1.03 22.54
CA LYS A 467 -1.55 -1.61 23.56
C LYS A 467 -0.19 -1.92 22.94
N VAL A 468 0.86 -1.25 23.40
CA VAL A 468 2.24 -1.43 22.95
C VAL A 468 3.02 -2.19 24.02
N GLN A 469 3.34 -3.44 23.72
CA GLN A 469 4.27 -4.26 24.50
C GLN A 469 5.65 -4.23 23.84
N HIS A 470 6.71 -3.97 24.59
CA HIS A 470 8.08 -4.09 24.09
C HIS A 470 8.91 -4.94 25.04
N ALA A 471 9.94 -5.59 24.52
CA ALA A 471 10.83 -6.42 25.34
C ALA A 471 12.30 -6.25 24.97
N ASN A 472 13.14 -6.41 26.00
CA ASN A 472 14.59 -6.55 25.90
C ASN A 472 15.01 -7.88 26.55
N ARG A 473 16.32 -8.11 26.75
CA ARG A 473 16.81 -9.35 27.38
C ARG A 473 16.33 -9.57 28.83
N TYR A 474 15.87 -8.52 29.50
CA TYR A 474 15.64 -8.49 30.94
C TYR A 474 14.15 -8.43 31.31
N GLY A 475 13.27 -8.24 30.34
CA GLY A 475 11.83 -8.27 30.56
C GLY A 475 11.04 -7.59 29.46
N SER A 476 9.72 -7.58 29.63
CA SER A 476 8.78 -6.87 28.79
C SER A 476 8.01 -5.81 29.57
N LEU A 477 7.69 -4.69 28.93
CA LEU A 477 6.85 -3.63 29.48
C LEU A 477 5.68 -3.35 28.52
N GLU A 478 4.59 -2.83 29.08
CA GLU A 478 3.37 -2.50 28.34
C GLU A 478 3.01 -1.02 28.51
N HIS A 479 2.52 -0.42 27.43
CA HIS A 479 2.10 0.97 27.33
C HIS A 479 0.77 1.02 26.59
N TYR A 480 -0.10 1.97 26.95
CA TYR A 480 -1.32 2.25 26.21
C TYR A 480 -1.18 3.62 25.54
N ILE A 481 -1.46 3.68 24.24
CA ILE A 481 -1.40 4.92 23.47
C ILE A 481 -2.71 5.16 22.74
N SER A 482 -3.09 6.43 22.64
CA SER A 482 -4.14 6.91 21.74
C SER A 482 -3.55 7.76 20.60
N TRP A 483 -4.23 7.80 19.45
CA TRP A 483 -3.76 8.56 18.29
C TRP A 483 -4.87 9.19 17.44
#